data_AF-A0A099KH28-F1
#
_entry.id   AF-A0A099KH28-F1
#
_cell.length_a   1.000
_cell.length_b   1.000
_cell.length_c   1.000
_cell.angle_alpha   90.00
_cell.angle_beta   90.00
_cell.angle_gamma   90.00
#
_symmetry.space_group_name_H-M   'P 1'
#
loop_
_entity.id
_entity.type
_entity.pdbx_description
1 polymer ?
#
loop_
_entity_poly.entity_id
_entity_poly.type
_entity_poly.pdbx_seq_one_letter_code
_entity_poly.pdbx_strand_id
1 'polypeptide(L)'
;MKLRIFSLVLMSSILCSCASTSPKKTPMLQLTNEILEAANKDYEKLYELWLQPFFKGKKSLHTGNYIDWDGWGNNRAFIDGFSRFCKATGNTIKSNMELVNQNEIMAECIDRENNVISRAKAEYWRFTLESPKTLALKRQTKEAKAERKKLFAKKIKLNGPTGWIYFNNVKYRLLRIGSLNTSHPIVLEQEVENGVNKFTYLEDYKEIRRTKSKEGYIGMAATLIDGSIIDSNIKYNELGRKGSAVHFGARNHRFVVLDNESQQPYTLTSWILPDKMVFDDPSEWKKIKNTKLKSNLSSLLVKRHNESTVIAIDKLMLKSKDEGWFSLIPNNKINERLLNSMISNLRSDSRDGCDDGQNLTFGVANLEDYAQCTAAKRELSLINKGYTISVENTPLAYYHLLKTVRNDYIG
;
A
#
# COMPACT_ATOMS: atom_id res chain seq x y z
N MET A 1 -53.29 58.88 36.95
CA MET A 1 -53.30 58.11 38.21
C MET A 1 -53.30 56.62 37.91
N LYS A 2 -52.09 56.11 37.67
CA LYS A 2 -51.69 54.71 37.58
C LYS A 2 -50.65 54.53 38.70
N LEU A 3 -50.40 53.31 39.16
CA LEU A 3 -49.67 52.90 40.38
C LEU A 3 -50.57 52.79 41.62
N ARG A 4 -51.06 51.56 41.88
CA ARG A 4 -51.14 50.95 43.23
C ARG A 4 -51.71 49.52 43.27
N ILE A 5 -51.91 48.84 42.13
CA ILE A 5 -52.36 47.43 42.11
C ILE A 5 -51.26 46.46 41.61
N PHE A 6 -50.18 46.95 41.00
CA PHE A 6 -49.10 46.09 40.49
C PHE A 6 -48.08 45.62 41.55
N SER A 7 -48.18 46.09 42.79
CA SER A 7 -47.18 45.84 43.84
C SER A 7 -47.53 44.69 44.78
N LEU A 8 -48.73 44.10 44.68
CA LEU A 8 -49.15 42.98 45.54
C LEU A 8 -49.16 41.60 44.85
N VAL A 9 -49.02 41.55 43.53
CA VAL A 9 -48.88 40.28 42.77
C VAL A 9 -47.39 39.92 42.53
N LEU A 10 -46.46 40.86 42.76
CA LEU A 10 -45.03 40.65 42.53
C LEU A 10 -44.24 40.18 43.77
N MET A 11 -44.88 40.06 44.94
CA MET A 11 -44.23 39.64 46.19
C MET A 11 -44.64 38.25 46.70
N SER A 12 -45.35 37.46 45.89
CA SER A 12 -45.64 36.03 46.13
C SER A 12 -44.86 35.09 45.21
N SER A 13 -43.94 35.61 44.39
CA SER A 13 -43.07 34.83 43.49
C SER A 13 -41.61 34.68 43.98
N ILE A 14 -41.32 35.12 45.21
CA ILE A 14 -39.99 34.97 45.81
C ILE A 14 -40.17 34.29 47.17
N LEU A 15 -39.94 32.96 47.18
CA LEU A 15 -39.69 32.04 48.30
C LEU A 15 -40.58 30.79 48.27
N CYS A 16 -40.27 29.85 47.37
CA CYS A 16 -40.08 28.42 47.69
C CYS A 16 -39.94 27.56 46.43
N SER A 17 -38.71 27.41 45.97
CA SER A 17 -38.08 26.14 45.56
C SER A 17 -36.75 26.56 44.94
N CYS A 18 -35.62 26.50 45.64
CA CYS A 18 -34.98 25.23 46.00
C CYS A 18 -35.33 24.11 45.02
N ALA A 19 -35.21 24.37 43.71
CA ALA A 19 -34.82 23.31 42.79
C ALA A 19 -33.38 22.99 43.13
N SER A 20 -33.25 22.05 44.07
CA SER A 20 -32.04 21.29 44.32
C SER A 20 -31.27 21.12 43.02
N THR A 21 -29.97 21.38 43.06
CA THR A 21 -29.00 20.74 42.18
C THR A 21 -29.12 19.23 42.36
N SER A 22 -30.17 18.70 41.74
CA SER A 22 -30.39 17.28 41.57
C SER A 22 -29.13 16.78 40.88
N PRO A 23 -28.54 15.65 41.30
CA PRO A 23 -27.46 15.05 40.55
C PRO A 23 -27.96 14.97 39.10
N LYS A 24 -27.20 15.52 38.14
CA LYS A 24 -27.51 15.39 36.70
C LYS A 24 -27.87 13.93 36.49
N LYS A 25 -29.17 13.62 36.38
CA LYS A 25 -29.62 12.25 36.18
C LYS A 25 -28.92 11.82 34.90
N THR A 26 -28.02 10.87 35.03
CA THR A 26 -27.38 10.23 33.88
C THR A 26 -28.51 9.89 32.93
N PRO A 27 -28.52 10.38 31.68
CA PRO A 27 -29.66 10.18 30.79
C PRO A 27 -29.89 8.67 30.68
N MET A 28 -31.02 8.17 31.19
CA MET A 28 -31.35 6.76 31.03
C MET A 28 -31.49 6.51 29.53
N LEU A 29 -31.00 5.36 29.06
CA LEU A 29 -31.06 4.94 27.66
C LEU A 29 -32.48 4.55 27.22
N GLN A 30 -33.51 5.20 27.77
CA GLN A 30 -34.91 4.95 27.45
C GLN A 30 -35.32 5.72 26.21
N LEU A 31 -35.96 5.02 25.28
CA LEU A 31 -36.51 5.64 24.08
C LEU A 31 -37.92 6.21 24.37
N THR A 32 -38.08 7.52 24.26
CA THR A 32 -39.38 8.22 24.42
C THR A 32 -40.21 8.20 23.14
N ASN A 33 -41.53 8.36 23.23
CA ASN A 33 -42.41 8.47 22.06
C ASN A 33 -42.09 9.70 21.20
N GLU A 34 -41.73 10.83 21.80
CA GLU A 34 -41.34 12.06 21.09
C GLU A 34 -40.14 11.81 20.17
N ILE A 35 -39.11 11.12 20.65
CA ILE A 35 -37.94 10.72 19.85
C ILE A 35 -38.33 9.72 18.74
N LEU A 36 -39.22 8.76 19.03
CA LEU A 36 -39.73 7.81 18.03
C LEU A 36 -40.45 8.53 16.89
N GLU A 37 -41.31 9.48 17.22
CA GLU A 37 -42.05 10.29 16.26
C GLU A 37 -41.12 11.24 15.48
N ALA A 38 -40.19 11.91 16.16
CA ALA A 38 -39.22 12.80 15.54
C ALA A 38 -38.25 12.07 14.60
N ALA A 39 -37.88 10.83 14.94
CA ALA A 39 -37.09 9.96 14.06
C ALA A 39 -37.88 9.55 12.82
N ASN A 40 -39.22 9.53 12.86
CA ASN A 40 -40.11 9.25 11.74
C ASN A 40 -39.70 8.02 10.92
N LYS A 41 -39.47 6.89 11.61
CA LYS A 41 -39.03 5.61 11.01
C LYS A 41 -37.65 5.64 10.32
N ASP A 42 -36.88 6.72 10.46
CA ASP A 42 -35.50 6.82 9.98
C ASP A 42 -34.52 6.33 11.07
N TYR A 43 -33.76 5.29 10.74
CA TYR A 43 -32.80 4.63 11.64
C TYR A 43 -31.58 5.49 11.97
N GLU A 44 -31.11 6.31 11.03
CA GLU A 44 -29.98 7.24 11.28
C GLU A 44 -30.44 8.37 12.18
N LYS A 45 -31.62 8.93 11.90
CA LYS A 45 -32.19 9.97 12.74
C LYS A 45 -32.48 9.48 14.15
N LEU A 46 -32.90 8.22 14.31
CA LEU A 46 -33.03 7.60 15.64
C LEU A 46 -31.68 7.55 16.37
N TYR A 47 -30.60 7.18 15.68
CA TYR A 47 -29.26 7.19 16.29
C TYR A 47 -28.86 8.58 16.76
N GLU A 48 -29.00 9.58 15.88
CA GLU A 48 -28.64 10.97 16.17
C GLU A 48 -29.42 11.55 17.35
N LEU A 49 -30.72 11.26 17.44
CA LEU A 49 -31.61 11.82 18.46
C LEU A 49 -31.58 11.06 19.79
N TRP A 50 -31.32 9.76 19.78
CA TRP A 50 -31.42 8.90 20.97
C TRP A 50 -30.06 8.44 21.50
N LEU A 51 -29.27 7.80 20.63
CA LEU A 51 -28.09 7.03 21.04
C LEU A 51 -26.83 7.90 21.05
N GLN A 52 -26.62 8.72 20.01
CA GLN A 52 -25.47 9.60 19.89
C GLN A 52 -25.32 10.57 21.08
N PRO A 53 -26.38 11.21 21.62
CA PRO A 53 -26.26 12.09 22.78
C PRO A 53 -25.79 11.35 24.05
N PHE A 54 -26.16 10.07 24.19
CA PHE A 54 -25.72 9.23 25.31
C PHE A 54 -24.23 8.84 25.21
N PHE A 55 -23.70 8.73 23.98
CA PHE A 55 -22.30 8.37 23.72
C PHE A 55 -21.38 9.57 23.44
N LYS A 56 -21.93 10.78 23.24
CA LYS A 56 -21.17 11.99 22.93
C LYS A 56 -20.17 12.32 24.05
N GLY A 57 -18.89 12.38 23.69
CA GLY A 57 -17.79 12.73 24.63
C GLY A 57 -17.23 11.55 25.44
N LYS A 58 -17.77 10.34 25.32
CA LYS A 58 -17.23 9.13 25.95
C LYS A 58 -16.18 8.49 25.02
N LYS A 59 -14.88 8.66 25.32
CA LYS A 59 -13.78 8.04 24.55
C LYS A 59 -13.62 6.54 24.83
N SER A 60 -14.09 6.10 25.99
CA SER A 60 -14.24 4.70 26.38
C SER A 60 -15.65 4.52 26.93
N LEU A 61 -16.27 3.39 26.63
CA LEU A 61 -17.57 3.05 27.21
C LEU A 61 -17.45 2.59 28.68
N HIS A 62 -16.22 2.43 29.22
CA HIS A 62 -15.95 1.84 30.55
C HIS A 62 -14.76 2.41 31.34
N THR A 63 -14.80 2.08 32.64
CA THR A 63 -13.71 1.89 33.62
C THR A 63 -13.54 0.37 33.90
N GLY A 64 -12.55 -0.32 33.32
CA GLY A 64 -12.26 -1.75 33.58
C GLY A 64 -12.68 -2.73 32.45
N ASN A 65 -12.62 -4.06 32.71
CA ASN A 65 -12.70 -5.17 31.74
C ASN A 65 -14.11 -5.65 31.33
N TYR A 66 -15.19 -4.94 31.69
CA TYR A 66 -16.57 -5.40 31.45
C TYR A 66 -17.45 -4.31 30.85
N ILE A 67 -18.48 -4.69 30.09
CA ILE A 67 -19.52 -3.74 29.68
C ILE A 67 -20.42 -3.37 30.88
N ASP A 68 -19.98 -2.43 31.72
CA ASP A 68 -20.81 -1.84 32.78
C ASP A 68 -21.84 -0.83 32.22
N TRP A 69 -22.79 -1.34 31.44
CA TRP A 69 -24.03 -0.61 31.09
C TRP A 69 -25.17 -0.94 32.07
N ASP A 70 -25.00 -1.98 32.89
CA ASP A 70 -26.08 -2.61 33.65
C ASP A 70 -26.27 -2.13 35.08
N GLY A 71 -25.36 -1.30 35.63
CA GLY A 71 -25.59 -0.66 36.94
C GLY A 71 -26.92 0.13 37.05
N TRP A 72 -27.58 0.41 35.91
CA TRP A 72 -28.84 1.16 35.80
C TRP A 72 -29.87 0.53 34.83
N GLY A 73 -29.68 -0.73 34.40
CA GLY A 73 -30.60 -1.42 33.48
C GLY A 73 -30.61 -0.90 32.03
N ASN A 74 -29.53 -0.25 31.58
CA ASN A 74 -29.48 0.34 30.23
C ASN A 74 -29.43 -0.72 29.12
N ASN A 75 -28.96 -1.94 29.39
CA ASN A 75 -28.96 -3.02 28.40
C ASN A 75 -30.38 -3.40 28.01
N ARG A 76 -31.24 -3.59 29.01
CA ARG A 76 -32.66 -3.85 28.80
C ARG A 76 -33.35 -2.65 28.16
N ALA A 77 -33.08 -1.42 28.63
CA ALA A 77 -33.66 -0.21 28.06
C ALA A 77 -33.25 0.01 26.59
N PHE A 78 -32.02 -0.33 26.23
CA PHE A 78 -31.52 -0.31 24.85
C PHE A 78 -32.26 -1.30 23.96
N ILE A 79 -32.33 -2.58 24.38
CA ILE A 79 -33.03 -3.61 23.61
C ILE A 79 -34.52 -3.28 23.50
N ASP A 80 -35.17 -2.84 24.58
CA ASP A 80 -36.58 -2.46 24.60
C ASP A 80 -36.85 -1.26 23.69
N GLY A 81 -36.00 -0.23 23.74
CA GLY A 81 -36.10 0.93 22.87
C GLY A 81 -35.92 0.55 21.40
N PHE A 82 -34.88 -0.21 21.08
CA PHE A 82 -34.62 -0.66 19.71
C PHE A 82 -35.76 -1.57 19.21
N SER A 83 -36.28 -2.45 20.07
CA SER A 83 -37.46 -3.30 19.79
C SER A 83 -38.70 -2.48 19.46
N ARG A 84 -38.97 -1.42 20.23
CA ARG A 84 -40.13 -0.53 20.00
C ARG A 84 -40.01 0.19 18.66
N PHE A 85 -38.82 0.69 18.34
CA PHE A 85 -38.58 1.31 17.03
C PHE A 85 -38.75 0.30 15.89
N CYS A 86 -38.18 -0.90 16.05
CA CYS A 86 -38.30 -1.98 15.08
C CYS A 86 -39.75 -2.29 14.74
N LYS A 87 -40.58 -2.47 15.78
CA LYS A 87 -42.01 -2.74 15.66
C LYS A 87 -42.76 -1.55 15.02
N ALA A 88 -42.41 -0.32 15.34
CA ALA A 88 -43.00 0.89 14.74
C ALA A 88 -42.74 1.00 13.22
N THR A 89 -41.67 0.37 12.74
CA THR A 89 -41.37 0.25 11.30
C THR A 89 -42.02 -0.98 10.63
N GLY A 90 -42.80 -1.78 11.37
CA GLY A 90 -43.47 -2.99 10.86
C GLY A 90 -42.60 -4.25 10.84
N ASN A 91 -41.48 -4.24 11.57
CA ASN A 91 -40.46 -5.29 11.54
C ASN A 91 -40.35 -6.03 12.86
N THR A 92 -39.72 -7.20 12.83
CA THR A 92 -39.49 -8.06 14.00
C THR A 92 -38.08 -7.87 14.54
N ILE A 93 -37.87 -8.19 15.82
CA ILE A 93 -36.53 -8.09 16.42
C ILE A 93 -35.96 -9.49 16.69
N LYS A 94 -34.67 -9.63 16.43
CA LYS A 94 -33.83 -10.72 16.95
C LYS A 94 -32.73 -10.11 17.81
N SER A 95 -32.52 -10.64 19.01
CA SER A 95 -31.47 -10.16 19.90
C SER A 95 -30.76 -11.32 20.58
N ASN A 96 -29.53 -11.12 21.01
CA ASN A 96 -28.75 -12.10 21.79
C ASN A 96 -28.98 -11.96 23.31
N MET A 97 -30.14 -11.41 23.72
CA MET A 97 -30.45 -11.03 25.10
C MET A 97 -30.45 -12.22 26.09
N GLU A 98 -30.63 -13.46 25.61
CA GLU A 98 -30.58 -14.66 26.46
C GLU A 98 -29.15 -15.14 26.78
N LEU A 99 -28.14 -14.65 26.04
CA LEU A 99 -26.74 -15.07 26.13
C LEU A 99 -25.82 -13.88 26.41
N VAL A 100 -26.22 -12.96 27.30
CA VAL A 100 -25.41 -11.82 27.74
C VAL A 100 -24.19 -12.32 28.53
N ASN A 101 -23.24 -12.93 27.83
CA ASN A 101 -21.88 -13.15 28.32
C ASN A 101 -21.11 -11.84 28.13
N GLN A 102 -21.40 -10.88 29.02
CA GLN A 102 -20.59 -9.74 29.51
C GLN A 102 -19.81 -8.82 28.53
N ASN A 103 -19.73 -9.11 27.23
CA ASN A 103 -18.79 -8.48 26.28
C ASN A 103 -19.41 -7.99 24.96
N GLU A 104 -20.65 -8.36 24.64
CA GLU A 104 -21.34 -7.92 23.41
C GLU A 104 -22.87 -7.93 23.53
N ILE A 105 -23.53 -6.83 23.14
CA ILE A 105 -24.99 -6.72 23.00
C ILE A 105 -25.31 -6.48 21.53
N MET A 106 -26.21 -7.28 20.97
CA MET A 106 -26.63 -7.17 19.58
C MET A 106 -28.15 -7.25 19.46
N ALA A 107 -28.72 -6.31 18.71
CA ALA A 107 -30.11 -6.30 18.27
C ALA A 107 -30.18 -6.13 16.75
N GLU A 108 -31.02 -6.94 16.11
CA GLU A 108 -31.25 -6.93 14.68
C GLU A 108 -32.74 -6.71 14.42
N CYS A 109 -33.05 -5.72 13.58
CA CYS A 109 -34.36 -5.58 12.97
C CYS A 109 -34.45 -6.43 11.72
N ILE A 110 -35.52 -7.21 11.63
CA ILE A 110 -35.73 -8.21 10.60
C ILE A 110 -37.09 -7.96 9.91
N ASP A 111 -37.08 -7.95 8.59
CA ASP A 111 -38.30 -7.83 7.79
C ASP A 111 -39.13 -9.13 7.75
N ARG A 112 -40.25 -9.11 7.03
CA ARG A 112 -41.16 -10.27 6.89
C ARG A 112 -40.52 -11.45 6.13
N GLU A 113 -39.46 -11.20 5.37
CA GLU A 113 -38.71 -12.19 4.60
C GLU A 113 -37.50 -12.74 5.38
N ASN A 114 -37.38 -12.38 6.66
CA ASN A 114 -36.30 -12.75 7.55
C ASN A 114 -34.93 -12.12 7.18
N ASN A 115 -34.92 -10.97 6.47
CA ASN A 115 -33.70 -10.22 6.17
C ASN A 115 -33.42 -9.17 7.25
N VAL A 116 -32.14 -9.00 7.63
CA VAL A 116 -31.71 -7.95 8.56
C VAL A 116 -31.72 -6.58 7.86
N ILE A 117 -32.57 -5.67 8.33
CA ILE A 117 -32.72 -4.30 7.80
C ILE A 117 -32.01 -3.24 8.64
N SER A 118 -31.71 -3.54 9.90
CA SER A 118 -30.85 -2.71 10.75
C SER A 118 -30.23 -3.57 11.84
N ARG A 119 -29.00 -3.25 12.23
CA ARG A 119 -28.31 -3.91 13.33
C ARG A 119 -27.71 -2.87 14.25
N ALA A 120 -27.95 -3.01 15.54
CA ALA A 120 -27.25 -2.26 16.57
C ALA A 120 -26.40 -3.21 17.39
N LYS A 121 -25.11 -2.88 17.53
CA LYS A 121 -24.13 -3.73 18.20
C LYS A 121 -23.27 -2.88 19.14
N ALA A 122 -23.21 -3.27 20.40
CA ALA A 122 -22.35 -2.70 21.43
C ALA A 122 -21.32 -3.74 21.87
N GLU A 123 -20.04 -3.47 21.63
CA GLU A 123 -18.88 -4.24 22.11
C GLU A 123 -18.10 -3.43 23.15
N TYR A 124 -17.21 -4.08 23.89
CA TYR A 124 -16.33 -3.52 24.92
C TYR A 124 -15.75 -2.11 24.63
N TRP A 125 -15.40 -1.82 23.38
CA TRP A 125 -14.78 -0.56 22.94
C TRP A 125 -15.57 0.21 21.87
N ARG A 126 -16.72 -0.29 21.43
CA ARG A 126 -17.36 0.22 20.21
C ARG A 126 -18.87 0.03 20.21
N PHE A 127 -19.59 1.12 19.99
CA PHE A 127 -20.98 1.06 19.52
C PHE A 127 -21.01 1.18 17.99
N THR A 128 -21.81 0.36 17.34
CA THR A 128 -22.06 0.42 15.89
C THR A 128 -23.56 0.30 15.65
N LEU A 129 -24.15 1.32 15.01
CA LEU A 129 -25.43 1.17 14.34
C LEU A 129 -25.17 0.99 12.85
N GLU A 130 -25.83 -0.02 12.29
CA GLU A 130 -25.92 -0.29 10.86
C GLU A 130 -27.37 -0.01 10.45
N SER A 131 -27.63 1.16 9.86
CA SER A 131 -28.94 1.50 9.30
C SER A 131 -29.22 0.71 8.01
N PRO A 132 -30.44 0.74 7.45
CA PRO A 132 -30.71 0.16 6.14
C PRO A 132 -29.75 0.66 5.05
N LYS A 133 -29.40 1.96 5.08
CA LYS A 133 -28.42 2.56 4.15
C LYS A 133 -27.02 2.00 4.38
N THR A 134 -26.57 1.91 5.63
CA THR A 134 -25.25 1.34 5.96
C THR A 134 -25.16 -0.14 5.60
N LEU A 135 -26.21 -0.93 5.85
CA LEU A 135 -26.27 -2.34 5.52
C LEU A 135 -26.32 -2.59 4.02
N ALA A 136 -27.11 -1.80 3.29
CA ALA A 136 -27.13 -1.83 1.82
C ALA A 136 -25.73 -1.53 1.26
N LEU A 137 -25.06 -0.49 1.77
CA LEU A 137 -23.69 -0.16 1.40
C LEU A 137 -22.72 -1.32 1.71
N LYS A 138 -22.74 -1.87 2.92
CA LYS A 138 -21.89 -3.02 3.30
C LYS A 138 -22.13 -4.25 2.41
N ARG A 139 -23.40 -4.51 2.05
CA ARG A 139 -23.77 -5.58 1.12
C ARG A 139 -23.19 -5.33 -0.26
N GLN A 140 -23.38 -4.13 -0.81
CA GLN A 140 -22.78 -3.72 -2.08
C GLN A 140 -21.25 -3.85 -2.06
N THR A 141 -20.58 -3.39 -0.99
CA THR A 141 -19.12 -3.53 -0.83
C THR A 141 -18.70 -5.01 -0.77
N LYS A 142 -19.46 -5.86 -0.07
CA LYS A 142 -19.18 -7.30 0.04
C LYS A 142 -19.37 -8.02 -1.30
N GLU A 143 -20.44 -7.69 -2.03
CA GLU A 143 -20.74 -8.23 -3.36
C GLU A 143 -19.66 -7.81 -4.36
N ALA A 144 -19.32 -6.52 -4.42
CA ALA A 144 -18.23 -6.00 -5.25
C ALA A 144 -16.88 -6.67 -4.92
N LYS A 145 -16.58 -6.91 -3.64
CA LYS A 145 -15.37 -7.64 -3.21
C LYS A 145 -15.37 -9.11 -3.65
N ALA A 146 -16.53 -9.77 -3.62
CA ALA A 146 -16.66 -11.16 -4.05
C ALA A 146 -16.52 -11.28 -5.58
N GLU A 147 -17.14 -10.36 -6.32
CA GLU A 147 -17.01 -10.25 -7.78
C GLU A 147 -15.56 -10.02 -8.18
N ARG A 148 -14.88 -9.06 -7.54
CA ARG A 148 -13.44 -8.79 -7.69
C ARG A 148 -12.61 -10.06 -7.52
N LYS A 149 -12.85 -10.85 -6.47
CA LYS A 149 -12.11 -12.10 -6.22
C LYS A 149 -12.31 -13.10 -7.36
N LYS A 150 -13.54 -13.25 -7.86
CA LYS A 150 -13.87 -14.17 -8.97
C LYS A 150 -13.19 -13.72 -10.26
N LEU A 151 -13.28 -12.45 -10.61
CA LEU A 151 -12.68 -11.92 -11.83
C LEU A 151 -11.15 -11.99 -11.78
N PHE A 152 -10.53 -11.64 -10.64
CA PHE A 152 -9.09 -11.79 -10.42
C PHE A 152 -8.63 -13.23 -10.65
N ALA A 153 -9.33 -14.21 -10.05
CA ALA A 153 -9.00 -15.63 -10.21
C ALA A 153 -9.12 -16.11 -11.66
N LYS A 154 -10.03 -15.51 -12.45
CA LYS A 154 -10.16 -15.77 -13.89
C LYS A 154 -9.02 -15.12 -14.69
N LYS A 155 -8.71 -13.86 -14.40
CA LYS A 155 -7.76 -13.03 -15.17
C LYS A 155 -6.30 -13.35 -14.87
N ILE A 156 -5.93 -13.82 -13.67
CA ILE A 156 -4.54 -14.24 -13.35
C ILE A 156 -4.04 -15.39 -14.25
N LYS A 157 -4.95 -16.12 -14.92
CA LYS A 157 -4.60 -17.17 -15.88
C LYS A 157 -4.43 -16.66 -17.31
N LEU A 158 -4.80 -15.41 -17.57
CA LEU A 158 -4.64 -14.76 -18.87
C LEU A 158 -3.31 -14.02 -18.92
N ASN A 159 -2.90 -13.62 -20.12
CA ASN A 159 -1.72 -12.81 -20.31
C ASN A 159 -1.95 -11.41 -19.77
N GLY A 160 -0.91 -10.83 -19.16
CA GLY A 160 -0.95 -9.51 -18.56
C GLY A 160 -0.70 -8.40 -19.59
N PRO A 161 -0.91 -7.14 -19.20
CA PRO A 161 -0.62 -5.99 -20.03
C PRO A 161 0.88 -5.91 -20.35
N THR A 162 1.17 -5.69 -21.63
CA THR A 162 2.50 -5.34 -22.13
C THR A 162 2.52 -3.86 -22.47
N GLY A 163 3.70 -3.29 -22.65
CA GLY A 163 3.79 -1.88 -23.01
C GLY A 163 5.17 -1.29 -22.81
N TRP A 164 5.18 -0.07 -22.31
CA TRP A 164 6.38 0.70 -22.00
C TRP A 164 6.28 1.29 -20.61
N ILE A 165 7.36 1.16 -19.84
CA ILE A 165 7.48 1.75 -18.51
C ILE A 165 8.65 2.73 -18.49
N TYR A 166 8.47 3.85 -17.78
CA TYR A 166 9.40 4.95 -17.74
C TYR A 166 9.85 5.24 -16.30
N PHE A 167 11.15 5.22 -16.07
CA PHE A 167 11.78 5.56 -14.78
C PHE A 167 12.93 6.53 -15.01
N ASN A 168 12.92 7.70 -14.37
CA ASN A 168 14.03 8.65 -14.41
C ASN A 168 14.51 8.93 -15.85
N ASN A 169 13.57 9.16 -16.77
CA ASN A 169 13.79 9.34 -18.21
C ASN A 169 14.30 8.12 -19.00
N VAL A 170 14.46 6.96 -18.37
CA VAL A 170 14.78 5.70 -19.06
C VAL A 170 13.49 4.99 -19.44
N LYS A 171 13.41 4.56 -20.71
CA LYS A 171 12.29 3.82 -21.29
C LYS A 171 12.65 2.33 -21.37
N TYR A 172 11.77 1.48 -20.84
CA TYR A 172 11.92 0.02 -20.89
C TYR A 172 10.70 -0.65 -21.51
N ARG A 173 10.91 -1.68 -22.34
CA ARG A 173 9.81 -2.50 -22.85
C ARG A 173 9.26 -3.36 -21.72
N LEU A 174 8.01 -3.11 -21.32
CA LEU A 174 7.32 -3.84 -20.27
C LEU A 174 6.72 -5.13 -20.83
N LEU A 175 7.02 -6.26 -20.21
CA LEU A 175 6.40 -7.56 -20.53
C LEU A 175 5.27 -7.91 -19.57
N ARG A 176 5.43 -7.64 -18.26
CA ARG A 176 4.40 -7.82 -17.23
C ARG A 176 4.80 -7.18 -15.91
N ILE A 177 3.85 -7.03 -14.99
CA ILE A 177 4.14 -6.76 -13.58
C ILE A 177 4.45 -8.07 -12.83
N GLY A 178 5.39 -7.99 -11.90
CA GLY A 178 5.88 -9.09 -11.08
C GLY A 178 7.34 -9.45 -11.38
N SER A 179 7.67 -10.71 -11.16
CA SER A 179 9.02 -11.26 -11.36
C SER A 179 9.06 -12.24 -12.52
N LEU A 180 10.25 -12.77 -12.85
CA LEU A 180 10.39 -13.86 -13.82
C LEU A 180 9.64 -15.15 -13.42
N ASN A 181 9.39 -15.36 -12.11
CA ASN A 181 8.70 -16.55 -11.60
C ASN A 181 7.23 -16.31 -11.23
N THR A 182 6.82 -15.06 -11.02
CA THR A 182 5.48 -14.71 -10.56
C THR A 182 4.93 -13.55 -11.39
N SER A 183 3.67 -13.66 -11.83
CA SER A 183 2.96 -12.54 -12.43
C SER A 183 1.98 -11.93 -11.44
N HIS A 184 1.79 -10.62 -11.55
CA HIS A 184 0.78 -9.89 -10.83
C HIS A 184 -0.05 -9.08 -11.82
N PRO A 185 -1.39 -9.09 -11.72
CA PRO A 185 -2.21 -8.21 -12.54
C PRO A 185 -2.23 -6.80 -11.94
N ILE A 186 -2.20 -5.79 -12.80
CA ILE A 186 -2.49 -4.40 -12.43
C ILE A 186 -4.01 -4.30 -12.21
N VAL A 187 -4.46 -3.66 -11.13
CA VAL A 187 -5.76 -2.99 -11.17
C VAL A 187 -5.63 -1.68 -10.43
N LEU A 188 -6.37 -0.69 -10.87
CA LEU A 188 -6.45 0.60 -10.21
C LEU A 188 -7.81 0.70 -9.51
N GLU A 189 -7.76 1.08 -8.26
CA GLU A 189 -8.92 1.23 -7.40
C GLU A 189 -9.11 2.74 -7.18
N GLN A 190 -10.16 3.30 -7.77
CA GLN A 190 -10.53 4.69 -7.56
C GLN A 190 -11.45 4.76 -6.36
N GLU A 191 -11.05 5.49 -5.32
CA GLU A 191 -11.96 5.81 -4.22
C GLU A 191 -13.02 6.78 -4.76
N VAL A 192 -14.29 6.35 -4.79
CA VAL A 192 -15.44 7.24 -5.06
C VAL A 192 -16.13 7.61 -3.76
N GLU A 193 -17.02 8.60 -3.81
CA GLU A 193 -17.76 9.11 -2.64
C GLU A 193 -18.36 7.98 -1.80
N ASN A 194 -18.36 8.16 -0.47
CA ASN A 194 -18.90 7.23 0.52
C ASN A 194 -18.19 5.86 0.60
N GLY A 195 -16.93 5.76 0.19
CA GLY A 195 -16.09 4.57 0.40
C GLY A 195 -16.44 3.39 -0.50
N VAL A 196 -17.26 3.62 -1.52
CA VAL A 196 -17.39 2.69 -2.65
C VAL A 196 -16.14 2.90 -3.50
N ASN A 197 -15.49 1.82 -3.91
CA ASN A 197 -14.37 1.93 -4.83
C ASN A 197 -14.86 1.62 -6.24
N LYS A 198 -14.64 2.52 -7.19
CA LYS A 198 -14.81 2.24 -8.61
C LYS A 198 -13.57 1.52 -9.10
N PHE A 199 -13.78 0.36 -9.69
CA PHE A 199 -12.73 -0.40 -10.33
C PHE A 199 -12.80 -0.15 -11.82
N THR A 200 -11.66 0.18 -12.38
CA THR A 200 -11.50 0.21 -13.83
C THR A 200 -10.55 -0.92 -14.18
N TYR A 201 -10.94 -1.69 -15.19
CA TYR A 201 -10.22 -2.90 -15.55
C TYR A 201 -9.03 -2.55 -16.42
N LEU A 202 -8.12 -3.51 -16.51
CA LEU A 202 -6.89 -3.33 -17.26
C LEU A 202 -7.11 -2.95 -18.71
N GLU A 203 -8.05 -3.65 -19.35
CA GLU A 203 -8.46 -3.46 -20.73
C GLU A 203 -9.00 -2.05 -20.99
N ASP A 204 -9.32 -1.31 -19.93
CA ASP A 204 -9.80 0.05 -20.05
C ASP A 204 -8.66 1.06 -20.00
N TYR A 205 -7.42 0.68 -19.63
CA TYR A 205 -6.30 1.61 -19.49
C TYR A 205 -5.41 1.69 -20.72
N LYS A 206 -5.16 2.92 -21.16
CA LYS A 206 -4.16 3.24 -22.19
C LYS A 206 -2.86 3.76 -21.58
N GLU A 207 -2.97 4.62 -20.57
CA GLU A 207 -1.83 5.30 -19.96
C GLU A 207 -2.06 5.53 -18.47
N ILE A 208 -1.00 5.36 -17.68
CA ILE A 208 -0.95 5.79 -16.27
C ILE A 208 0.28 6.67 -16.13
N ARG A 209 0.13 7.86 -15.55
CA ARG A 209 1.23 8.79 -15.33
C ARG A 209 1.24 9.33 -13.92
N ARG A 210 2.44 9.51 -13.39
CA ARG A 210 2.68 10.18 -12.13
C ARG A 210 2.29 11.66 -12.24
N THR A 211 1.53 12.16 -11.28
CA THR A 211 1.19 13.59 -11.18
C THR A 211 1.76 14.18 -9.90
N LYS A 212 2.03 15.49 -9.93
CA LYS A 212 2.38 16.25 -8.72
C LYS A 212 1.14 17.03 -8.30
N SER A 213 0.66 16.79 -7.08
CA SER A 213 -0.31 17.70 -6.48
C SER A 213 0.38 19.02 -6.12
N LYS A 214 -0.42 20.09 -5.93
CA LYS A 214 0.07 21.40 -5.49
C LYS A 214 0.78 21.34 -4.12
N GLU A 215 0.49 20.33 -3.31
CA GLU A 215 1.03 20.11 -1.96
C GLU A 215 2.24 19.16 -1.94
N GLY A 216 2.74 18.71 -3.09
CA GLY A 216 3.92 17.85 -3.18
C GLY A 216 3.64 16.34 -3.03
N TYR A 217 2.39 15.93 -2.78
CA TYR A 217 2.01 14.51 -2.86
C TYR A 217 2.10 14.01 -4.30
N ILE A 218 2.68 12.82 -4.47
CA ILE A 218 2.73 12.09 -5.74
C ILE A 218 1.37 11.44 -5.95
N GLY A 219 0.56 12.05 -6.82
CA GLY A 219 -0.68 11.45 -7.32
C GLY A 219 -0.43 10.66 -8.60
N MET A 220 -1.50 10.14 -9.18
CA MET A 220 -1.49 9.60 -10.53
C MET A 220 -2.73 10.03 -11.28
N ALA A 221 -2.56 10.25 -12.58
CA ALA A 221 -3.65 10.35 -13.53
C ALA A 221 -3.62 9.14 -14.45
N ALA A 222 -4.79 8.71 -14.91
CA ALA A 222 -4.90 7.62 -15.87
C ALA A 222 -5.79 8.03 -17.04
N THR A 223 -5.39 7.62 -18.24
CA THR A 223 -6.18 7.78 -19.46
C THR A 223 -6.70 6.43 -19.89
N LEU A 224 -7.99 6.35 -20.15
CA LEU A 224 -8.63 5.13 -20.60
C LEU A 224 -8.50 4.95 -22.12
N ILE A 225 -8.77 3.75 -22.63
CA ILE A 225 -8.76 3.44 -24.07
C ILE A 225 -9.77 4.30 -24.82
N ASP A 226 -10.91 4.60 -24.22
CA ASP A 226 -11.95 5.48 -24.77
C ASP A 226 -11.57 6.99 -24.77
N GLY A 227 -10.40 7.34 -24.22
CA GLY A 227 -9.89 8.70 -24.15
C GLY A 227 -10.32 9.48 -22.91
N SER A 228 -11.19 8.92 -22.06
CA SER A 228 -11.56 9.55 -20.80
C SER A 228 -10.37 9.62 -19.82
N ILE A 229 -10.34 10.67 -19.00
CA ILE A 229 -9.26 10.93 -18.04
C ILE A 229 -9.81 10.79 -16.63
N ILE A 230 -9.09 10.01 -15.82
CA ILE A 230 -9.31 9.89 -14.38
C ILE A 230 -8.22 10.72 -13.69
N ASP A 231 -8.60 11.88 -13.15
CA ASP A 231 -7.69 12.88 -12.54
C ASP A 231 -7.84 13.01 -11.01
N SER A 232 -8.45 12.02 -10.35
CA SER A 232 -8.71 12.07 -8.92
C SER A 232 -7.72 11.20 -8.16
N ASN A 233 -6.84 11.76 -7.31
CA ASN A 233 -6.05 11.12 -6.23
C ASN A 233 -6.08 9.57 -6.22
N ILE A 234 -5.65 8.93 -7.32
CA ILE A 234 -5.84 7.49 -7.48
C ILE A 234 -4.84 6.84 -6.53
N LYS A 235 -5.34 6.12 -5.53
CA LYS A 235 -4.48 5.25 -4.72
C LYS A 235 -4.17 4.02 -5.57
N TYR A 236 -2.93 3.91 -6.05
CA TYR A 236 -2.49 2.68 -6.74
C TYR A 236 -2.52 1.53 -5.73
N ASN A 237 -3.47 0.61 -5.88
CA ASN A 237 -3.50 -0.61 -5.10
C ASN A 237 -3.28 -1.79 -6.03
N GLU A 238 -2.06 -2.35 -6.05
CA GLU A 238 -1.84 -3.62 -6.74
C GLU A 238 -2.61 -4.72 -6.01
N LEU A 239 -3.35 -5.52 -6.76
CA LEU A 239 -4.04 -6.65 -6.18
C LEU A 239 -3.11 -7.85 -6.17
N GLY A 240 -2.29 -7.96 -5.15
CA GLY A 240 -1.71 -9.25 -4.80
C GLY A 240 -2.78 -10.26 -4.36
N ARG A 241 -2.40 -11.53 -4.20
CA ARG A 241 -3.19 -12.49 -3.41
C ARG A 241 -3.52 -11.87 -2.05
N LYS A 242 -4.69 -12.16 -1.49
CA LYS A 242 -5.09 -11.72 -0.15
C LYS A 242 -3.94 -12.00 0.85
N GLY A 243 -3.34 -10.97 1.45
CA GLY A 243 -2.20 -11.10 2.36
C GLY A 243 -0.80 -10.97 1.73
N SER A 244 -0.67 -11.13 0.41
CA SER A 244 0.50 -10.59 -0.32
C SER A 244 0.19 -9.15 -0.68
N ALA A 245 0.12 -8.30 0.33
CA ALA A 245 0.16 -6.88 0.09
C ALA A 245 1.55 -6.55 -0.48
N VAL A 246 1.70 -6.66 -1.79
CA VAL A 246 2.44 -5.62 -2.49
C VAL A 246 1.50 -4.42 -2.45
N HIS A 247 1.32 -3.83 -1.26
CA HIS A 247 0.97 -2.42 -1.22
C HIS A 247 2.00 -1.74 -2.12
N PHE A 248 1.60 -0.70 -2.84
CA PHE A 248 2.60 0.27 -3.27
C PHE A 248 3.11 0.98 -1.99
N GLY A 249 3.96 0.25 -1.24
CA GLY A 249 4.19 0.36 0.21
C GLY A 249 4.90 -0.88 0.78
N ALA A 250 4.80 -2.06 0.13
CA ALA A 250 5.92 -2.98 0.11
C ALA A 250 7.04 -2.27 -0.61
N ARG A 251 8.15 -2.09 0.10
CA ARG A 251 9.33 -1.29 -0.24
C ARG A 251 9.82 -1.38 -1.70
N ASN A 252 9.51 -2.45 -2.46
CA ASN A 252 9.98 -2.67 -3.83
C ASN A 252 8.85 -3.09 -4.81
N HIS A 253 8.64 -2.29 -5.86
CA HIS A 253 7.86 -2.63 -7.05
C HIS A 253 8.68 -3.52 -7.99
N ARG A 254 8.04 -4.46 -8.69
CA ARG A 254 8.71 -5.40 -9.60
C ARG A 254 8.04 -5.44 -10.96
N PHE A 255 8.84 -5.28 -12.00
CA PHE A 255 8.40 -5.30 -13.39
C PHE A 255 9.29 -6.24 -14.18
N VAL A 256 8.72 -7.08 -15.04
CA VAL A 256 9.53 -7.79 -16.04
C VAL A 256 9.66 -6.90 -17.26
N VAL A 257 10.88 -6.49 -17.57
CA VAL A 257 11.20 -5.62 -18.70
C VAL A 257 12.29 -6.23 -19.58
N LEU A 258 12.47 -5.69 -20.78
CA LEU A 258 13.61 -6.03 -21.65
C LEU A 258 14.76 -5.04 -21.44
N ASP A 259 15.98 -5.56 -21.41
CA ASP A 259 17.17 -4.75 -21.65
C ASP A 259 17.15 -4.18 -23.07
N ASN A 260 17.38 -2.87 -23.20
CA ASN A 260 17.25 -2.15 -24.47
C ASN A 260 18.23 -2.67 -25.53
N GLU A 261 19.40 -3.15 -25.12
CA GLU A 261 20.43 -3.60 -26.05
C GLU A 261 20.36 -5.10 -26.33
N SER A 262 20.33 -5.94 -25.30
CA SER A 262 20.34 -7.41 -25.47
C SER A 262 18.96 -8.02 -25.74
N GLN A 263 17.88 -7.25 -25.55
CA GLN A 263 16.50 -7.71 -25.61
C GLN A 263 16.20 -8.91 -24.68
N GLN A 264 17.07 -9.16 -23.69
CA GLN A 264 16.86 -10.20 -22.71
C GLN A 264 15.95 -9.70 -21.59
N PRO A 265 14.97 -10.50 -21.14
CA PRO A 265 14.09 -10.10 -20.06
C PRO A 265 14.80 -10.14 -18.72
N TYR A 266 14.43 -9.24 -17.82
CA TYR A 266 14.83 -9.28 -16.42
C TYR A 266 13.77 -8.66 -15.53
N THR A 267 13.84 -8.93 -14.23
CA THR A 267 12.96 -8.26 -13.26
C THR A 267 13.62 -6.97 -12.84
N LEU A 268 13.06 -5.83 -13.21
CA LEU A 268 13.41 -4.52 -12.68
C LEU A 268 12.75 -4.35 -11.31
N THR A 269 13.53 -4.02 -10.28
CA THR A 269 13.00 -3.63 -8.96
C THR A 269 13.14 -2.14 -8.74
N SER A 270 12.13 -1.49 -8.20
CA SER A 270 12.15 -0.04 -7.94
C SER A 270 11.45 0.31 -6.64
N TRP A 271 12.02 1.26 -5.89
CA TRP A 271 11.44 1.83 -4.68
C TRP A 271 10.49 3.01 -4.97
N ILE A 272 10.48 3.48 -6.21
CA ILE A 272 9.67 4.61 -6.66
C ILE A 272 8.63 4.15 -7.68
N LEU A 273 7.51 4.88 -7.74
CA LEU A 273 6.55 4.73 -8.82
C LEU A 273 7.19 5.05 -10.18
N PRO A 274 6.80 4.34 -11.25
CA PRO A 274 7.17 4.77 -12.60
C PRO A 274 6.59 6.16 -12.88
N ASP A 275 7.36 6.96 -13.60
CA ASP A 275 6.89 8.29 -14.02
C ASP A 275 5.72 8.16 -15.01
N LYS A 276 5.78 7.11 -15.84
CA LYS A 276 4.77 6.83 -16.86
C LYS A 276 4.73 5.33 -17.18
N MET A 277 3.54 4.82 -17.48
CA MET A 277 3.29 3.53 -18.11
C MET A 277 2.34 3.72 -19.28
N VAL A 278 2.69 3.18 -20.45
CA VAL A 278 1.85 3.15 -21.65
C VAL A 278 1.60 1.71 -21.99
N PHE A 279 0.34 1.30 -22.07
CA PHE A 279 -0.02 -0.08 -22.38
C PHE A 279 -0.23 -0.25 -23.88
N ASP A 280 0.19 -1.41 -24.39
CA ASP A 280 -0.16 -1.80 -25.76
C ASP A 280 -1.66 -2.08 -25.86
N ASP A 281 -2.17 -2.20 -27.09
CA ASP A 281 -3.53 -2.65 -27.34
C ASP A 281 -3.79 -4.04 -26.70
N PRO A 282 -5.00 -4.31 -26.15
CA PRO A 282 -5.34 -5.61 -25.55
C PRO A 282 -5.09 -6.83 -26.45
N SER A 283 -5.09 -6.66 -27.78
CA SER A 283 -4.73 -7.72 -28.73
C SER A 283 -3.27 -8.17 -28.62
N GLU A 284 -2.35 -7.26 -28.27
CA GLU A 284 -0.91 -7.52 -28.15
C GLU A 284 -0.57 -8.31 -26.88
N TRP A 285 -1.35 -8.13 -25.82
CA TRP A 285 -1.10 -8.78 -24.52
C TRP A 285 -1.12 -10.30 -24.65
N LYS A 286 -1.93 -10.83 -25.57
CA LYS A 286 -2.09 -12.27 -25.81
C LYS A 286 -0.84 -12.94 -26.39
N LYS A 287 0.15 -12.18 -26.89
CA LYS A 287 1.34 -12.75 -27.51
C LYS A 287 2.32 -13.37 -26.50
N ILE A 288 2.33 -12.91 -25.25
CA ILE A 288 3.26 -13.41 -24.22
C ILE A 288 2.52 -14.27 -23.21
N LYS A 289 2.70 -15.59 -23.28
CA LYS A 289 2.08 -16.55 -22.35
C LYS A 289 2.44 -16.20 -20.90
N ASN A 290 1.44 -16.22 -20.00
CA ASN A 290 1.63 -16.07 -18.56
C ASN A 290 2.29 -17.31 -17.92
N THR A 291 3.52 -17.56 -18.32
CA THR A 291 4.37 -18.67 -17.89
C THR A 291 5.63 -18.14 -17.21
N LYS A 292 6.37 -19.00 -16.53
CA LYS A 292 7.67 -18.65 -15.95
C LYS A 292 8.63 -18.22 -17.08
N LEU A 293 9.24 -17.05 -16.90
CA LEU A 293 10.23 -16.50 -17.82
C LEU A 293 11.64 -16.82 -17.29
N LYS A 294 12.63 -16.87 -18.18
CA LYS A 294 14.04 -17.01 -17.82
C LYS A 294 14.80 -15.81 -18.37
N SER A 295 15.89 -15.45 -17.72
CA SER A 295 16.77 -14.36 -18.15
C SER A 295 18.15 -14.89 -18.48
N ASN A 296 18.81 -14.23 -19.42
CA ASN A 296 20.18 -14.54 -19.87
C ASN A 296 21.11 -13.30 -19.74
N LEU A 297 20.85 -12.39 -18.79
CA LEU A 297 21.59 -11.13 -18.68
C LEU A 297 23.10 -11.26 -18.38
N SER A 298 23.52 -12.31 -17.67
CA SER A 298 24.84 -12.31 -17.01
C SER A 298 26.03 -12.22 -17.97
N SER A 299 26.07 -12.99 -19.06
CA SER A 299 27.26 -13.03 -19.93
C SER A 299 27.47 -11.74 -20.72
N LEU A 300 26.40 -11.13 -21.20
CA LEU A 300 26.45 -9.92 -22.02
C LEU A 300 26.77 -8.68 -21.18
N LEU A 301 26.11 -8.50 -20.04
CA LEU A 301 26.34 -7.34 -19.18
C LEU A 301 27.76 -7.33 -18.60
N VAL A 302 28.26 -8.48 -18.13
CA VAL A 302 29.65 -8.59 -17.63
C VAL A 302 30.66 -8.27 -18.72
N LYS A 303 30.43 -8.75 -19.95
CA LYS A 303 31.32 -8.44 -21.07
C LYS A 303 31.41 -6.93 -21.32
N ARG A 304 30.28 -6.23 -21.38
CA ARG A 304 30.24 -4.78 -21.58
C ARG A 304 30.90 -4.02 -20.44
N HIS A 305 30.60 -4.40 -19.19
CA HIS A 305 31.24 -3.81 -18.03
C HIS A 305 32.76 -3.97 -18.08
N ASN A 306 33.26 -5.15 -18.48
CA ASN A 306 34.69 -5.36 -18.68
C ASN A 306 35.26 -4.48 -19.80
N GLU A 307 34.57 -4.35 -20.94
CA GLU A 307 35.00 -3.44 -22.02
C GLU A 307 35.10 -1.98 -21.54
N SER A 308 34.11 -1.48 -20.79
CA SER A 308 34.16 -0.14 -20.18
C SER A 308 35.29 -0.02 -19.15
N THR A 309 35.55 -1.08 -18.38
CA THR A 309 36.64 -1.13 -17.40
C THR A 309 38.01 -1.08 -18.07
N VAL A 310 38.21 -1.79 -19.19
CA VAL A 310 39.44 -1.73 -19.99
C VAL A 310 39.67 -0.31 -20.51
N ILE A 311 38.64 0.35 -21.04
CA ILE A 311 38.74 1.77 -21.46
C ILE A 311 39.14 2.67 -20.29
N ALA A 312 38.59 2.41 -19.09
CA ALA A 312 38.94 3.18 -17.89
C ALA A 312 40.38 2.91 -17.42
N ILE A 313 40.87 1.67 -17.56
CA ILE A 313 42.27 1.30 -17.33
C ILE A 313 43.17 2.06 -18.29
N ASP A 314 42.90 2.06 -19.60
CA ASP A 314 43.74 2.73 -20.59
C ASP A 314 43.91 4.22 -20.28
N LYS A 315 42.81 4.87 -19.85
CA LYS A 315 42.84 6.27 -19.38
C LYS A 315 43.72 6.45 -18.13
N LEU A 316 43.63 5.55 -17.15
CA LEU A 316 44.47 5.59 -15.95
C LEU A 316 45.95 5.35 -16.28
N MET A 317 46.23 4.44 -17.21
CA MET A 317 47.59 4.14 -17.67
C MET A 317 48.23 5.33 -18.38
N LEU A 318 47.49 6.04 -19.24
CA LEU A 318 47.99 7.27 -19.85
C LEU A 318 48.27 8.34 -18.79
N LYS A 319 47.29 8.59 -17.92
CA LYS A 319 47.41 9.57 -16.82
C LYS A 319 48.60 9.26 -15.90
N SER A 320 48.91 7.98 -15.68
CA SER A 320 50.05 7.58 -14.86
C SER A 320 51.41 7.98 -15.42
N LYS A 321 51.53 8.03 -16.76
CA LYS A 321 52.75 8.49 -17.42
C LYS A 321 52.86 10.00 -17.30
N ASP A 322 51.76 10.71 -17.53
CA ASP A 322 51.71 12.17 -17.49
C ASP A 322 51.96 12.72 -16.08
N GLU A 323 51.44 12.05 -15.04
CA GLU A 323 51.58 12.46 -13.64
C GLU A 323 52.81 11.85 -12.93
N GLY A 324 53.57 10.97 -13.61
CA GLY A 324 54.84 10.43 -13.12
C GLY A 324 54.77 9.21 -12.19
N TRP A 325 53.59 8.66 -11.90
CA TRP A 325 53.44 7.49 -11.00
C TRP A 325 53.41 6.13 -11.71
N PHE A 326 53.57 6.10 -13.05
CA PHE A 326 53.63 4.85 -13.83
C PHE A 326 54.65 3.83 -13.29
N SER A 327 55.81 4.31 -12.80
CA SER A 327 56.87 3.46 -12.23
C SER A 327 56.47 2.73 -10.94
N LEU A 328 55.39 3.19 -10.28
CA LEU A 328 54.86 2.59 -9.05
C LEU A 328 53.90 1.42 -9.34
N ILE A 329 53.54 1.20 -10.60
CA ILE A 329 52.67 0.08 -11.00
C ILE A 329 53.50 -1.22 -10.97
N PRO A 330 53.09 -2.24 -10.21
CA PRO A 330 53.87 -3.47 -10.06
C PRO A 330 53.85 -4.31 -11.35
N ASN A 331 55.03 -4.66 -11.87
CA ASN A 331 55.17 -5.45 -13.11
C ASN A 331 55.17 -6.98 -12.90
N ASN A 332 55.55 -7.47 -11.70
CA ASN A 332 55.70 -8.92 -11.44
C ASN A 332 55.09 -9.37 -10.10
N LYS A 333 55.51 -8.75 -8.99
CA LYS A 333 54.96 -9.04 -7.66
C LYS A 333 54.21 -7.83 -7.14
N ILE A 334 52.93 -8.01 -6.85
CA ILE A 334 52.10 -7.01 -6.19
C ILE A 334 52.40 -7.11 -4.69
N ASN A 335 52.71 -5.98 -4.05
CA ASN A 335 52.94 -5.97 -2.62
C ASN A 335 51.65 -6.29 -1.85
N GLU A 336 51.78 -6.79 -0.63
CA GLU A 336 50.64 -7.28 0.16
C GLU A 336 49.61 -6.19 0.46
N ARG A 337 50.05 -4.94 0.69
CA ARG A 337 49.16 -3.79 0.93
C ARG A 337 48.25 -3.53 -0.27
N LEU A 338 48.81 -3.44 -1.47
CA LEU A 338 48.08 -3.19 -2.72
C LEU A 338 47.13 -4.36 -3.02
N LEU A 339 47.59 -5.59 -2.82
CA LEU A 339 46.78 -6.79 -2.97
C LEU A 339 45.58 -6.78 -2.02
N ASN A 340 45.80 -6.50 -0.74
CA ASN A 340 44.75 -6.46 0.27
C ASN A 340 43.73 -5.35 0.00
N SER A 341 44.19 -4.16 -0.41
CA SER A 341 43.32 -3.05 -0.80
C SER A 341 42.45 -3.40 -2.01
N MET A 342 43.06 -3.94 -3.07
CA MET A 342 42.35 -4.37 -4.27
C MET A 342 41.33 -5.48 -3.98
N ILE A 343 41.72 -6.51 -3.21
CA ILE A 343 40.82 -7.57 -2.74
C ILE A 343 39.66 -6.98 -1.94
N SER A 344 39.93 -6.00 -1.06
CA SER A 344 38.89 -5.33 -0.27
C SER A 344 37.87 -4.61 -1.15
N ASN A 345 38.32 -3.88 -2.17
CA ASN A 345 37.43 -3.21 -3.13
C ASN A 345 36.59 -4.22 -3.91
N LEU A 346 37.21 -5.28 -4.45
CA LEU A 346 36.49 -6.35 -5.13
C LEU A 346 35.47 -7.03 -4.23
N ARG A 347 35.80 -7.25 -2.95
CA ARG A 347 34.85 -7.82 -1.98
C ARG A 347 33.68 -6.90 -1.72
N SER A 348 33.90 -5.58 -1.68
CA SER A 348 32.81 -4.60 -1.61
C SER A 348 31.90 -4.72 -2.84
N ASP A 349 32.48 -4.63 -4.04
CA ASP A 349 31.75 -4.74 -5.31
C ASP A 349 30.98 -6.07 -5.41
N SER A 350 31.53 -7.17 -4.90
CA SER A 350 30.90 -8.48 -4.92
C SER A 350 29.68 -8.64 -3.99
N ARG A 351 29.41 -7.67 -3.12
CA ARG A 351 28.29 -7.69 -2.17
C ARG A 351 27.13 -6.81 -2.61
N ASP A 352 27.42 -5.75 -3.34
CA ASP A 352 26.44 -4.73 -3.71
C ASP A 352 25.88 -5.00 -5.10
N GLY A 353 24.56 -4.89 -5.30
CA GLY A 353 23.97 -4.99 -6.64
C GLY A 353 23.86 -6.41 -7.22
N CYS A 354 24.47 -7.43 -6.61
CA CYS A 354 24.18 -8.83 -6.89
C CYS A 354 24.34 -9.72 -5.63
N ASP A 355 23.25 -10.08 -4.97
CA ASP A 355 23.34 -11.07 -3.88
C ASP A 355 23.71 -12.45 -4.44
N ASP A 356 24.53 -13.20 -3.70
CA ASP A 356 24.73 -14.62 -3.96
C ASP A 356 23.37 -15.34 -3.87
N GLY A 357 22.90 -15.84 -5.01
CA GLY A 357 21.59 -16.49 -5.06
C GLY A 357 20.40 -15.53 -5.13
N GLN A 358 20.58 -14.24 -5.46
CA GLN A 358 19.47 -13.46 -6.05
C GLN A 358 19.17 -13.99 -7.45
N ASN A 359 18.48 -15.12 -7.45
CA ASN A 359 17.56 -15.53 -8.49
C ASN A 359 16.85 -14.27 -8.96
N LEU A 360 16.95 -13.92 -10.25
CA LEU A 360 16.34 -12.73 -10.85
C LEU A 360 14.84 -12.58 -10.55
N THR A 361 14.22 -13.58 -9.95
CA THR A 361 13.01 -13.49 -9.12
C THR A 361 12.95 -12.30 -8.16
N PHE A 362 14.06 -11.88 -7.53
CA PHE A 362 14.07 -10.80 -6.54
C PHE A 362 14.14 -9.40 -7.17
N GLY A 363 14.71 -9.30 -8.37
CA GLY A 363 14.81 -8.08 -9.16
C GLY A 363 16.21 -7.44 -9.17
N VAL A 364 16.46 -6.63 -10.19
CA VAL A 364 17.68 -5.82 -10.40
C VAL A 364 17.28 -4.37 -10.36
N ALA A 365 17.90 -3.58 -9.48
CA ALA A 365 17.63 -2.14 -9.36
C ALA A 365 18.43 -1.35 -10.40
N ASN A 366 19.68 -1.76 -10.63
CA ASN A 366 20.62 -1.14 -11.53
C ASN A 366 21.41 -2.24 -12.28
N LEU A 367 21.40 -2.19 -13.62
CA LEU A 367 22.10 -3.16 -14.46
C LEU A 367 23.62 -3.01 -14.39
N GLU A 368 24.12 -1.79 -14.14
CA GLU A 368 25.55 -1.51 -14.00
C GLU A 368 26.10 -2.12 -12.72
N ASP A 369 25.47 -1.86 -11.58
CA ASP A 369 25.84 -2.45 -10.28
C ASP A 369 25.78 -3.98 -10.33
N TYR A 370 24.75 -4.54 -10.98
CA TYR A 370 24.63 -5.98 -11.21
C TYR A 370 25.80 -6.55 -12.02
N ALA A 371 26.22 -5.85 -13.09
CA ALA A 371 27.33 -6.27 -13.93
C ALA A 371 28.67 -6.20 -13.19
N GLN A 372 28.93 -5.10 -12.47
CA GLN A 372 30.12 -4.89 -11.66
C GLN A 372 30.25 -5.99 -10.60
N CYS A 373 29.18 -6.26 -9.87
CA CYS A 373 29.18 -7.28 -8.84
C CYS A 373 29.41 -8.69 -9.40
N THR A 374 28.78 -9.02 -10.53
CA THR A 374 28.99 -10.31 -11.19
C THR A 374 30.43 -10.46 -11.69
N ALA A 375 31.02 -9.38 -12.23
CA ALA A 375 32.43 -9.35 -12.62
C ALA A 375 33.35 -9.53 -11.39
N ALA A 376 33.09 -8.80 -10.30
CA ALA A 376 33.88 -8.88 -9.07
C ALA A 376 33.88 -10.29 -8.47
N LYS A 377 32.74 -10.97 -8.40
CA LYS A 377 32.66 -12.37 -7.93
C LYS A 377 33.48 -13.31 -8.80
N ARG A 378 33.36 -13.18 -10.13
CA ARG A 378 34.13 -13.97 -11.09
C ARG A 378 35.62 -13.75 -10.88
N GLU A 379 36.06 -12.51 -10.81
CA GLU A 379 37.48 -12.16 -10.67
C GLU A 379 38.06 -12.56 -9.32
N LEU A 380 37.31 -12.40 -8.21
CA LEU A 380 37.70 -12.95 -6.90
C LEU A 380 37.94 -14.46 -6.97
N SER A 381 37.06 -15.21 -7.67
CA SER A 381 37.27 -16.64 -7.88
C SER A 381 38.51 -16.96 -8.71
N LEU A 382 38.82 -16.16 -9.72
CA LEU A 382 40.02 -16.33 -10.55
C LEU A 382 41.29 -16.04 -9.74
N ILE A 383 41.32 -14.95 -8.99
CA ILE A 383 42.44 -14.57 -8.13
C ILE A 383 42.72 -15.66 -7.09
N ASN A 384 41.66 -16.19 -6.44
CA ASN A 384 41.81 -17.28 -5.48
C ASN A 384 42.34 -18.58 -6.12
N LYS A 385 42.18 -18.76 -7.43
CA LYS A 385 42.76 -19.88 -8.21
C LYS A 385 44.17 -19.59 -8.71
N GLY A 386 44.75 -18.43 -8.41
CA GLY A 386 46.09 -18.04 -8.81
C GLY A 386 46.21 -17.42 -10.20
N TYR A 387 45.10 -16.98 -10.82
CA TYR A 387 45.17 -16.24 -12.08
C TYR A 387 45.82 -14.88 -11.87
N THR A 388 46.63 -14.46 -12.85
CA THR A 388 47.36 -13.18 -12.82
C THR A 388 46.41 -11.99 -12.82
N ILE A 389 46.74 -10.98 -12.01
CA ILE A 389 46.03 -9.71 -12.01
C ILE A 389 46.46 -8.89 -13.24
N SER A 390 45.61 -8.85 -14.27
CA SER A 390 45.91 -8.16 -15.53
C SER A 390 44.63 -7.64 -16.21
N VAL A 391 44.80 -6.77 -17.21
CA VAL A 391 43.70 -6.22 -18.02
C VAL A 391 42.89 -7.33 -18.71
N GLU A 392 43.56 -8.39 -19.15
CA GLU A 392 42.95 -9.48 -19.92
C GLU A 392 42.20 -10.48 -19.04
N ASN A 393 42.76 -10.81 -17.88
CA ASN A 393 42.24 -11.87 -17.02
C ASN A 393 41.29 -11.35 -15.94
N THR A 394 41.64 -10.20 -15.35
CA THR A 394 40.94 -9.61 -14.20
C THR A 394 40.91 -8.07 -14.32
N PRO A 395 40.24 -7.53 -15.35
CA PRO A 395 40.21 -6.09 -15.61
C PRO A 395 39.70 -5.29 -14.41
N LEU A 396 38.67 -5.75 -13.68
CA LEU A 396 38.16 -4.99 -12.54
C LEU A 396 39.16 -4.97 -11.36
N ALA A 397 39.84 -6.08 -11.12
CA ALA A 397 40.93 -6.17 -10.15
C ALA A 397 42.09 -5.23 -10.51
N TYR A 398 42.53 -5.27 -11.78
CA TYR A 398 43.61 -4.43 -12.26
C TYR A 398 43.25 -2.93 -12.19
N TYR A 399 41.99 -2.59 -12.51
CA TYR A 399 41.48 -1.24 -12.33
C TYR A 399 41.56 -0.75 -10.87
N HIS A 400 41.13 -1.58 -9.91
CA HIS A 400 41.23 -1.25 -8.48
C HIS A 400 42.68 -1.14 -7.99
N LEU A 401 43.57 -1.96 -8.52
CA LEU A 401 45.01 -1.87 -8.27
C LEU A 401 45.54 -0.49 -8.72
N LEU A 402 45.27 -0.08 -9.97
CA LEU A 402 45.71 1.22 -10.50
C LEU A 402 45.16 2.39 -9.69
N LYS A 403 43.88 2.33 -9.30
CA LYS A 403 43.28 3.34 -8.41
C LYS A 403 43.99 3.43 -7.06
N THR A 404 44.35 2.29 -6.48
CA THR A 404 45.07 2.26 -5.19
C THR A 404 46.46 2.89 -5.33
N VAL A 405 47.22 2.53 -6.39
CA VAL A 405 48.54 3.13 -6.67
C VAL A 405 48.41 4.65 -6.84
N ARG A 406 47.41 5.12 -7.60
CA ARG A 406 47.17 6.55 -7.78
C ARG A 406 46.88 7.28 -6.47
N ASN A 407 46.10 6.66 -5.58
CA ASN A 407 45.70 7.25 -4.31
C ASN A 407 46.86 7.31 -3.31
N ASP A 408 47.76 6.33 -3.35
CA ASP A 408 48.96 6.28 -2.50
C ASP A 408 50.06 7.24 -2.99
N TYR A 409 49.97 7.75 -4.23
CA TYR A 409 50.92 8.70 -4.79
C TYR A 409 50.72 10.11 -4.22
N ILE A 410 51.71 10.58 -3.48
CA ILE A 410 51.87 11.97 -3.03
C ILE A 410 52.99 12.53 -3.91
N GLY A 411 52.62 13.41 -4.86
CA GLY A 411 53.50 13.89 -5.94
C GLY A 411 54.72 14.66 -5.49
#